data_AF-A0A6M0BBY6-F1
#
_entry.id   AF-A0A6M0BBY6-F1
#
_cell.length_a   1.000
_cell.length_b   1.000
_cell.length_c   1.000
_cell.angle_alpha   90.00
_cell.angle_beta   90.00
_cell.angle_gamma   90.00
#
_symmetry.space_group_name_H-M   'P 1'
#
loop_
_entity.id
_entity.type
_entity.pdbx_description
1 polymer ?
#
loop_
_entity_poly.entity_id
_entity_poly.type
_entity_poly.pdbx_seq_one_letter_code
_entity_poly.pdbx_strand_id
1 'polypeptide(L)'
;MKRRFVLQSLFCAVLSSLYRCDKHYSVKSINYPQIFDYQESALHRSFIEESIKIANQVLDDEIKLKLIPGWKDRELSTQDIPVYVIDQDSIPGKVIFVPKNNKCIFINNGQIKSISNIFYEQSPENIGIELDISNIWAILLLHEVGHVYYEDYKKSNEYSSNDTKEKSNEYNLNDTIEKSIEARADRFASMEIKKAFTPGNEGFFVASSLWTELSKISWNQTIDQTINNFGASAVGSKNVFWDNSNSHQNIVLRILHMNHLLNPTESSQALIDRFLDIRDRGPLEVLYKADQDNDI
;
A
#
# COMPACT_ATOMS: atom_id res chain seq x y z
N MET A 1 -69.57 39.27 -24.64
CA MET A 1 -70.07 37.88 -24.62
C MET A 1 -69.01 37.01 -23.95
N LYS A 2 -69.19 36.61 -22.68
CA LYS A 2 -69.64 35.27 -22.21
C LYS A 2 -68.58 34.18 -22.55
N ARG A 3 -67.92 33.43 -21.64
CA ARG A 3 -68.07 33.02 -20.22
C ARG A 3 -66.65 32.68 -19.66
N ARG A 4 -66.19 33.17 -18.50
CA ARG A 4 -66.20 32.53 -17.15
C ARG A 4 -65.94 31.01 -17.10
N PHE A 5 -64.82 30.61 -16.48
CA PHE A 5 -64.74 29.48 -15.55
C PHE A 5 -63.94 29.91 -14.31
N VAL A 6 -64.53 29.61 -13.14
CA VAL A 6 -64.07 29.90 -11.78
C VAL A 6 -64.15 28.57 -11.02
N LEU A 7 -63.07 28.21 -10.33
CA LEU A 7 -62.97 27.35 -9.13
C LEU A 7 -61.53 27.64 -8.61
N GLN A 8 -61.21 28.27 -7.47
CA GLN A 8 -61.69 28.16 -6.07
C GLN A 8 -61.90 26.69 -5.67
N SER A 9 -61.28 26.10 -4.65
CA SER A 9 -60.57 26.60 -3.47
C SER A 9 -60.08 25.41 -2.63
N LEU A 10 -59.11 25.67 -1.73
CA LEU A 10 -58.84 24.97 -0.46
C LEU A 10 -58.35 23.50 -0.49
N PHE A 11 -57.15 23.23 0.06
CA PHE A 11 -57.01 22.55 1.35
C PHE A 11 -55.55 22.54 1.88
N CYS A 12 -55.43 22.80 3.18
CA CYS A 12 -54.33 22.50 4.10
C CYS A 12 -52.98 23.22 3.99
N ALA A 13 -52.88 24.28 4.79
CA ALA A 13 -51.69 24.57 5.57
C ALA A 13 -51.26 23.35 6.42
N VAL A 14 -50.00 22.95 6.30
CA VAL A 14 -49.24 22.33 7.39
C VAL A 14 -47.91 23.07 7.49
N LEU A 15 -47.90 24.08 8.35
CA LEU A 15 -46.72 24.56 9.06
C LEU A 15 -46.26 23.42 9.99
N SER A 16 -45.20 22.70 9.67
CA SER A 16 -44.35 22.04 10.68
C SER A 16 -42.99 21.64 10.09
N SER A 17 -41.95 22.39 10.45
CA SER A 17 -40.78 21.80 11.12
C SER A 17 -40.36 20.37 10.71
N LEU A 18 -39.55 20.26 9.66
CA LEU A 18 -38.42 19.32 9.64
C LEU A 18 -37.17 20.18 9.49
N TYR A 19 -36.78 20.93 10.53
CA TYR A 19 -35.72 20.47 11.42
C TYR A 19 -34.75 19.49 10.73
N ARG A 20 -33.71 20.08 10.11
CA ARG A 20 -32.33 19.83 10.51
C ARG A 20 -32.21 18.66 11.50
N CYS A 21 -31.95 17.49 10.95
CA CYS A 21 -31.21 16.44 11.65
C CYS A 21 -30.04 16.03 10.76
N ASP A 22 -29.27 17.01 10.27
CA ASP A 22 -27.83 16.84 10.18
C ASP A 22 -27.33 16.73 11.62
N LYS A 23 -27.57 15.58 12.25
CA LYS A 23 -26.65 15.12 13.28
C LYS A 23 -25.36 14.86 12.52
N HIS A 24 -24.54 15.90 12.40
CA HIS A 24 -23.10 15.72 12.49
C HIS A 24 -22.89 14.95 13.80
N TYR A 25 -22.96 13.62 13.71
CA TYR A 25 -22.33 12.78 14.70
C TYR A 25 -20.87 13.17 14.62
N SER A 26 -20.46 14.03 15.56
CA SER A 26 -19.08 14.10 16.03
C SER A 26 -18.76 12.68 16.46
N VAL A 27 -18.29 11.87 15.52
CA VAL A 27 -17.71 10.57 15.80
C VAL A 27 -16.41 10.91 16.50
N LYS A 28 -16.48 11.07 17.83
CA LYS A 28 -15.29 10.97 18.68
C LYS A 28 -14.51 9.76 18.21
N SER A 29 -13.19 9.91 18.08
CA SER A 29 -12.24 8.89 17.66
C SER A 29 -12.70 7.52 18.13
N ILE A 30 -13.31 6.76 17.21
CA ILE A 30 -13.54 5.35 17.48
C ILE A 30 -12.14 4.78 17.65
N ASN A 31 -11.88 4.14 18.78
CA ASN A 31 -10.61 3.46 19.00
C ASN A 31 -10.58 2.22 18.09
N TYR A 32 -10.36 2.45 16.80
CA TYR A 32 -10.52 1.47 15.74
C TYR A 32 -9.69 0.21 15.99
N PRO A 33 -8.42 0.28 16.46
CA PRO A 33 -7.67 -0.93 16.81
C PRO A 33 -8.43 -1.88 17.74
N GLN A 34 -9.10 -1.37 18.77
CA GLN A 34 -9.83 -2.19 19.75
C GLN A 34 -11.04 -2.93 19.14
N ILE A 35 -11.65 -2.39 18.08
CA ILE A 35 -12.75 -3.08 17.37
C ILE A 35 -12.26 -4.36 16.69
N PHE A 36 -10.98 -4.41 16.35
CA PHE A 36 -10.33 -5.56 15.71
C PHE A 36 -9.50 -6.39 16.68
N ASP A 37 -9.69 -6.21 17.99
CA ASP A 37 -8.91 -6.85 19.06
C ASP A 37 -7.39 -6.56 18.96
N TYR A 38 -7.02 -5.42 18.38
CA TYR A 38 -5.64 -4.94 18.30
C TYR A 38 -5.32 -3.96 19.41
N GLN A 39 -4.10 -4.04 19.92
CA GLN A 39 -3.55 -3.05 20.85
C GLN A 39 -2.82 -1.97 20.07
N GLU A 40 -3.17 -0.72 20.30
CA GLU A 40 -2.44 0.40 19.71
C GLU A 40 -1.07 0.58 20.39
N SER A 41 -0.02 0.72 19.58
CA SER A 41 1.33 1.00 20.05
C SER A 41 1.61 2.49 20.18
N ALA A 42 2.38 2.85 21.21
CA ALA A 42 3.01 4.17 21.31
C ALA A 42 4.36 4.25 20.59
N LEU A 43 4.95 3.09 20.25
CA LEU A 43 6.26 3.03 19.61
C LEU A 43 6.18 3.51 18.16
N HIS A 44 7.27 4.12 17.71
CA HIS A 44 7.45 4.64 16.35
C HIS A 44 6.39 5.67 15.86
N ARG A 45 5.49 6.15 16.73
CA ARG A 45 4.47 7.15 16.37
C ARG A 45 5.09 8.37 15.69
N SER A 46 6.08 9.01 16.31
CA SER A 46 6.74 10.21 15.75
C SER A 46 7.31 9.98 14.36
N PHE A 47 7.88 8.79 14.13
CA PHE A 47 8.42 8.38 12.83
C PHE A 47 7.29 8.22 11.80
N ILE A 48 6.21 7.52 12.15
CA ILE A 48 5.04 7.39 11.27
C ILE A 48 4.35 8.75 11.01
N GLU A 49 4.34 9.68 11.97
CA GLU A 49 3.82 11.04 11.71
C GLU A 49 4.63 11.78 10.66
N GLU A 50 5.93 11.56 10.59
CA GLU A 50 6.79 12.12 9.55
C GLU A 50 6.45 11.53 8.18
N SER A 51 6.36 10.21 8.06
CA SER A 51 5.93 9.53 6.83
C SER A 51 4.52 9.96 6.38
N ILE A 52 3.59 10.17 7.31
CA ILE A 52 2.25 10.72 7.04
C ILE A 52 2.34 12.13 6.43
N LYS A 53 3.21 13.00 6.97
CA LYS A 53 3.41 14.36 6.43
C LYS A 53 3.96 14.30 5.01
N ILE A 54 4.98 13.47 4.79
CA ILE A 54 5.61 13.26 3.48
C ILE A 54 4.57 12.76 2.46
N ALA A 55 3.81 11.72 2.78
CA ALA A 55 2.77 11.19 1.90
C ALA A 55 1.68 12.24 1.60
N ASN A 56 1.20 12.97 2.61
CA ASN A 56 0.20 14.01 2.39
C ASN A 56 0.68 15.19 1.52
N GLN A 57 1.98 15.48 1.48
CA GLN A 57 2.52 16.52 0.58
C GLN A 57 2.56 16.08 -0.89
N VAL A 58 2.41 14.78 -1.14
CA VAL A 58 2.42 14.19 -2.47
C VAL A 58 1.01 13.92 -2.99
N LEU A 59 0.04 13.68 -2.10
CA LEU A 59 -1.35 13.48 -2.47
C LEU A 59 -1.94 14.73 -3.13
N ASP A 60 -2.59 14.52 -4.28
CA ASP A 60 -3.31 15.54 -5.02
C ASP A 60 -4.50 16.08 -4.21
N ASP A 61 -4.61 17.41 -4.10
CA ASP A 61 -5.71 18.10 -3.41
C ASP A 61 -7.09 17.73 -3.98
N GLU A 62 -7.17 17.33 -5.25
CA GLU A 62 -8.40 16.90 -5.90
C GLU A 62 -8.95 15.58 -5.33
N ILE A 63 -8.07 14.71 -4.82
CA ILE A 63 -8.44 13.39 -4.28
C ILE A 63 -9.16 13.53 -2.94
N LYS A 64 -8.93 14.64 -2.22
CA LYS A 64 -9.59 14.93 -0.93
C LYS A 64 -9.42 13.79 0.08
N LEU A 65 -8.32 13.04 0.03
CA LEU A 65 -7.97 12.05 1.03
C LEU A 65 -6.77 12.56 1.81
N LYS A 66 -6.80 12.40 3.13
CA LYS A 66 -5.71 12.87 3.99
C LYS A 66 -5.39 11.86 5.07
N LEU A 67 -4.13 11.45 5.13
CA LEU A 67 -3.63 10.61 6.19
C LEU A 67 -3.52 11.42 7.49
N ILE A 68 -3.98 10.85 8.60
CA ILE A 68 -3.87 11.49 9.91
C ILE A 68 -3.40 10.48 10.96
N PRO A 69 -2.65 10.90 11.99
CA PRO A 69 -2.31 10.02 13.11
C PRO A 69 -3.57 9.62 13.87
N GLY A 70 -3.83 8.31 13.98
CA GLY A 70 -5.03 7.76 14.60
C GLY A 70 -5.12 7.95 16.11
N TRP A 71 -3.98 8.17 16.78
CA TRP A 71 -3.88 8.45 18.22
C TRP A 71 -4.15 9.90 18.61
N LYS A 72 -4.37 10.81 17.67
CA LYS A 72 -4.64 12.22 17.98
C LYS A 72 -6.13 12.43 18.16
N ASP A 73 -6.52 12.96 19.32
CA ASP A 73 -7.90 13.35 19.59
C ASP A 73 -8.33 14.50 18.68
N ARG A 74 -9.17 14.17 17.69
CA ARG A 74 -9.81 15.14 16.80
C ARG A 74 -11.08 14.57 16.21
N GLU A 75 -11.94 15.48 15.74
CA GLU A 75 -13.04 15.08 14.88
C GLU A 75 -12.51 14.63 13.53
N LEU A 76 -12.99 13.48 13.07
CA LEU A 76 -12.65 12.91 11.78
C LEU A 76 -13.61 13.47 10.73
N SER A 77 -13.06 14.00 9.64
CA SER A 77 -13.83 14.27 8.43
C SER A 77 -13.97 12.99 7.60
N THR A 78 -14.91 12.98 6.65
CA THR A 78 -15.07 11.86 5.71
C THR A 78 -13.86 11.66 4.78
N GLN A 79 -12.98 12.66 4.72
CA GLN A 79 -11.78 12.71 3.90
C GLN A 79 -10.56 12.13 4.61
N ASP A 80 -10.57 12.16 5.95
CA ASP A 80 -9.47 11.67 6.74
C ASP A 80 -9.35 10.13 6.68
N ILE A 81 -8.12 9.65 6.68
CA ILE A 81 -7.73 8.25 6.79
C ILE A 81 -6.83 8.12 8.04
N PRO A 82 -7.38 7.65 9.16
CA PRO A 82 -6.60 7.41 10.36
C PRO A 82 -5.56 6.31 10.15
N VAL A 83 -4.32 6.56 10.58
CA VAL A 83 -3.22 5.60 10.56
C VAL A 83 -2.87 5.23 11.99
N TYR A 84 -2.92 3.94 12.32
CA TYR A 84 -2.58 3.42 13.65
C TYR A 84 -1.34 2.54 13.58
N VAL A 85 -0.53 2.60 14.62
CA VAL A 85 0.52 1.60 14.88
C VAL A 85 -0.06 0.59 15.86
N ILE A 86 0.04 -0.70 15.57
CA ILE A 86 -0.49 -1.78 16.41
C ILE A 86 0.61 -2.70 16.92
N ASP A 87 0.52 -3.11 18.18
CA ASP A 87 1.39 -4.09 18.82
C ASP A 87 0.78 -5.48 18.63
N GLN A 88 1.08 -6.10 17.49
CA GLN A 88 0.65 -7.48 17.27
C GLN A 88 1.68 -8.26 16.43
N ASP A 89 2.56 -8.98 17.13
CA ASP A 89 3.49 -9.94 16.51
C ASP A 89 2.75 -11.10 15.81
N SER A 90 1.45 -11.25 16.06
CA SER A 90 0.62 -12.36 15.60
C SER A 90 -0.20 -12.10 14.33
N ILE A 91 0.11 -11.08 13.52
CA ILE A 91 -0.39 -11.00 12.13
C ILE A 91 0.77 -11.35 11.17
N PRO A 92 1.06 -12.65 10.95
CA PRO A 92 2.11 -13.06 10.02
C PRO A 92 1.92 -12.43 8.64
N GLY A 93 3.01 -11.89 8.09
CA GLY A 93 3.07 -11.45 6.70
C GLY A 93 2.43 -10.10 6.38
N LYS A 94 1.84 -9.38 7.36
CA LYS A 94 1.30 -8.03 7.13
C LYS A 94 2.11 -6.96 7.86
N VAL A 95 2.79 -6.13 7.06
CA VAL A 95 3.56 -4.99 7.55
C VAL A 95 2.67 -3.76 7.72
N ILE A 96 1.83 -3.51 6.72
CA ILE A 96 0.87 -2.41 6.64
C ILE A 96 -0.36 -2.92 5.87
N PHE A 97 -1.57 -2.46 6.25
CA PHE A 97 -2.80 -2.84 5.55
C PHE A 97 -4.00 -1.94 5.91
N VAL A 98 -5.00 -1.92 5.03
CA VAL A 98 -6.36 -1.42 5.32
C VAL A 98 -7.27 -2.57 5.79
N PRO A 99 -7.84 -2.54 7.01
CA PRO A 99 -8.73 -3.59 7.48
C PRO A 99 -10.10 -3.54 6.78
N LYS A 100 -10.74 -4.72 6.67
CA LYS A 100 -12.03 -4.88 6.00
C LYS A 100 -13.10 -3.99 6.63
N ASN A 101 -13.95 -3.42 5.78
CA ASN A 101 -15.08 -2.55 6.13
C ASN A 101 -14.68 -1.30 6.95
N ASN A 102 -13.41 -0.91 6.94
CA ASN A 102 -12.95 0.27 7.63
C ASN A 102 -12.03 1.13 6.77
N LYS A 103 -12.20 2.44 6.90
CA LYS A 103 -11.36 3.43 6.22
C LYS A 103 -10.26 3.89 7.19
N CYS A 104 -9.31 3.01 7.47
CA CYS A 104 -8.12 3.31 8.27
C CYS A 104 -6.95 2.45 7.80
N ILE A 105 -5.75 2.76 8.25
CA ILE A 105 -4.54 2.00 7.93
C ILE A 105 -3.92 1.53 9.24
N PHE A 106 -3.54 0.25 9.29
CA PHE A 106 -2.81 -0.34 10.40
C PHE A 106 -1.39 -0.66 9.98
N ILE A 107 -0.44 -0.31 10.86
CA ILE A 107 0.98 -0.61 10.72
C ILE A 107 1.37 -1.55 11.85
N ASN A 108 1.92 -2.71 11.51
CA ASN A 108 2.41 -3.65 12.51
C ASN A 108 3.75 -3.17 13.07
N ASN A 109 3.78 -2.81 14.35
CA ASN A 109 4.96 -2.33 15.04
C ASN A 109 6.16 -3.30 14.95
N GLY A 110 5.90 -4.61 15.07
CA GLY A 110 6.93 -5.65 15.00
C GLY A 110 7.62 -5.73 13.65
N GLN A 111 6.98 -5.21 12.59
CA GLN A 111 7.52 -5.21 11.22
C GLN A 111 8.17 -3.89 10.81
N ILE A 112 8.13 -2.85 11.66
CA ILE A 112 8.73 -1.54 11.31
C ILE A 112 10.23 -1.65 11.07
N LYS A 113 10.92 -2.48 11.85
CA LYS A 113 12.36 -2.70 11.71
C LYS A 113 12.72 -3.73 10.64
N SER A 114 11.79 -4.61 10.25
CA SER A 114 12.06 -5.62 9.21
C SER A 114 11.91 -5.06 7.80
N ILE A 115 11.26 -3.90 7.61
CA ILE A 115 11.14 -3.31 6.28
C ILE A 115 12.51 -2.95 5.70
N SER A 116 13.45 -2.47 6.53
CA SER A 116 14.81 -2.23 6.07
C SER A 116 15.42 -3.54 5.59
N ASN A 117 15.20 -4.65 6.30
CA ASN A 117 15.72 -5.95 5.91
C ASN A 117 15.22 -6.40 4.54
N ILE A 118 13.94 -6.16 4.22
CA ILE A 118 13.38 -6.45 2.89
C ILE A 118 14.12 -5.68 1.77
N PHE A 119 14.65 -4.48 2.07
CA PHE A 119 15.32 -3.62 1.10
C PHE A 119 16.86 -3.53 1.23
N TYR A 120 17.44 -4.09 2.29
CA TYR A 120 18.87 -3.98 2.63
C TYR A 120 19.59 -5.30 2.93
N GLU A 121 18.94 -6.30 3.52
CA GLU A 121 19.59 -7.61 3.68
C GLU A 121 19.66 -8.19 2.26
N GLN A 122 20.82 -8.38 1.62
CA GLN A 122 21.86 -9.28 2.11
C GLN A 122 23.31 -8.89 1.73
N SER A 123 23.67 -7.62 1.49
CA SER A 123 25.07 -7.33 1.08
C SER A 123 26.03 -7.40 2.27
N PRO A 124 27.03 -8.32 2.29
CA PRO A 124 27.94 -8.51 3.43
C PRO A 124 28.84 -7.29 3.73
N GLU A 125 28.84 -6.25 2.88
CA GLU A 125 29.82 -5.16 2.93
C GLU A 125 29.23 -3.75 2.75
N ASN A 126 27.95 -3.51 3.07
CA ASN A 126 27.31 -2.18 2.87
C ASN A 126 27.41 -1.65 1.42
N ILE A 127 27.36 -2.53 0.41
CA ILE A 127 27.51 -2.14 -1.01
C ILE A 127 26.25 -1.40 -1.55
N GLY A 128 25.14 -1.42 -0.78
CA GLY A 128 23.90 -0.72 -1.11
C GLY A 128 23.92 0.78 -0.82
N ILE A 129 23.05 1.52 -1.51
CA ILE A 129 22.81 2.94 -1.22
C ILE A 129 21.92 3.04 0.02
N GLU A 130 22.26 3.97 0.93
CA GLU A 130 21.45 4.25 2.10
C GLU A 130 20.07 4.83 1.71
N LEU A 131 19.05 4.21 2.28
CA LEU A 131 17.65 4.48 2.11
C LEU A 131 17.12 5.34 3.27
N ASP A 132 16.25 6.28 2.93
CA ASP A 132 15.49 7.05 3.91
C ASP A 132 14.21 6.28 4.28
N ILE A 133 14.23 5.71 5.48
CA ILE A 133 13.14 4.87 5.98
C ILE A 133 11.82 5.66 6.06
N SER A 134 11.84 6.97 6.35
CA SER A 134 10.63 7.80 6.39
C SER A 134 9.98 7.90 5.00
N ASN A 135 10.80 8.00 3.95
CA ASN A 135 10.34 8.01 2.54
C ASN A 135 9.79 6.65 2.11
N ILE A 136 10.43 5.54 2.51
CA ILE A 136 9.91 4.18 2.24
C ILE A 136 8.50 4.03 2.82
N TRP A 137 8.33 4.38 4.09
CA TRP A 137 7.02 4.29 4.75
C TRP A 137 6.00 5.25 4.13
N ALA A 138 6.41 6.41 3.63
CA ALA A 138 5.52 7.30 2.89
C ALA A 138 5.04 6.67 1.57
N ILE A 139 5.91 5.97 0.84
CA ILE A 139 5.54 5.21 -0.38
C ILE A 139 4.54 4.10 -0.04
N LEU A 140 4.79 3.34 1.03
CA LEU A 140 3.87 2.30 1.49
C LEU A 140 2.51 2.89 1.92
N LEU A 141 2.50 4.03 2.59
CA LEU A 141 1.27 4.74 2.93
C LEU A 141 0.51 5.21 1.69
N LEU A 142 1.19 5.73 0.67
CA LEU A 142 0.55 6.11 -0.61
C LEU A 142 -0.09 4.90 -1.29
N HIS A 143 0.55 3.74 -1.23
CA HIS A 143 -0.02 2.48 -1.71
C HIS A 143 -1.34 2.16 -0.98
N GLU A 144 -1.37 2.19 0.35
CA GLU A 144 -2.60 1.97 1.13
C GLU A 144 -3.68 3.01 0.87
N VAL A 145 -3.31 4.28 0.63
CA VAL A 145 -4.28 5.30 0.19
C VAL A 145 -4.92 4.90 -1.13
N GLY A 146 -4.18 4.24 -2.03
CA GLY A 146 -4.73 3.64 -3.25
C GLY A 146 -5.86 2.64 -2.96
N HIS A 147 -5.65 1.71 -2.00
CA HIS A 147 -6.71 0.79 -1.57
C HIS A 147 -7.93 1.53 -1.01
N VAL A 148 -7.72 2.59 -0.23
CA VAL A 148 -8.81 3.42 0.28
C VAL A 148 -9.55 4.14 -0.84
N TYR A 149 -8.81 4.72 -1.80
CA TYR A 149 -9.35 5.47 -2.93
C TYR A 149 -10.27 4.61 -3.81
N TYR A 150 -9.86 3.36 -4.09
CA TYR A 150 -10.67 2.42 -4.88
C TYR A 150 -11.72 1.63 -4.07
N GLU A 151 -11.85 1.96 -2.79
CA GLU A 151 -12.75 1.33 -1.82
C GLU A 151 -12.56 -0.19 -1.70
N ASP A 152 -11.32 -0.66 -1.80
CA ASP A 152 -11.01 -2.09 -1.78
C ASP A 152 -11.31 -2.73 -0.43
N TYR A 153 -11.28 -1.94 0.64
CA TYR A 153 -11.73 -2.32 1.98
C TYR A 153 -13.21 -2.74 2.06
N LYS A 154 -14.05 -2.34 1.09
CA LYS A 154 -15.46 -2.78 1.01
C LYS A 154 -15.65 -4.07 0.21
N LYS A 155 -14.70 -4.38 -0.69
CA LYS A 155 -14.81 -5.47 -1.67
C LYS A 155 -14.09 -6.74 -1.23
N SER A 156 -13.19 -6.65 -0.24
CA SER A 156 -12.41 -7.80 0.18
C SER A 156 -13.32 -8.88 0.78
N ASN A 157 -13.49 -9.97 0.04
CA ASN A 157 -13.99 -11.24 0.55
C ASN A 157 -12.88 -11.85 1.40
N GLU A 158 -12.72 -11.32 2.62
CA GLU A 158 -11.85 -11.86 3.67
C GLU A 158 -10.34 -11.69 3.47
N TYR A 159 -9.82 -10.60 4.07
CA TYR A 159 -8.72 -10.70 5.03
C TYR A 159 -9.29 -11.06 6.43
N SER A 160 -10.11 -12.10 6.50
CA SER A 160 -10.58 -12.65 7.76
C SER A 160 -9.41 -13.42 8.35
N SER A 161 -9.13 -13.20 9.62
CA SER A 161 -8.18 -13.97 10.43
C SER A 161 -8.47 -15.47 10.48
N ASN A 162 -9.54 -15.93 9.82
CA ASN A 162 -9.96 -17.31 9.67
C ASN A 162 -9.93 -17.83 8.23
N ASP A 163 -9.26 -17.16 7.28
CA ASP A 163 -8.99 -17.81 5.99
C ASP A 163 -8.05 -18.99 6.28
N THR A 164 -8.68 -20.15 6.33
CA THR A 164 -8.18 -21.37 6.94
C THR A 164 -6.98 -21.83 6.15
N LYS A 165 -5.76 -21.58 6.64
CA LYS A 165 -4.57 -22.41 6.38
C LYS A 165 -4.57 -23.06 5.00
N GLU A 166 -4.79 -22.32 3.92
CA GLU A 166 -4.21 -22.77 2.67
C GLU A 166 -2.73 -22.56 2.89
N LYS A 167 -2.08 -23.66 3.26
CA LYS A 167 -0.65 -23.86 3.14
C LYS A 167 -0.29 -23.69 1.67
N SER A 168 -0.43 -22.50 1.09
CA SER A 168 0.20 -22.19 -0.18
C SER A 168 1.66 -21.89 0.12
N ASN A 169 2.42 -22.92 0.56
CA ASN A 169 3.85 -22.99 0.25
C ASN A 169 4.06 -23.12 -1.27
N GLU A 170 2.98 -23.16 -2.05
CA GLU A 170 2.96 -23.06 -3.49
C GLU A 170 2.99 -21.59 -3.90
N TYR A 171 4.14 -21.23 -4.45
CA TYR A 171 4.26 -20.07 -5.30
C TYR A 171 3.20 -20.04 -6.39
N ASN A 172 2.56 -18.88 -6.58
CA ASN A 172 1.48 -18.75 -7.54
C ASN A 172 1.81 -17.68 -8.58
N LEU A 173 1.94 -18.05 -9.85
CA LEU A 173 2.18 -17.10 -10.94
C LEU A 173 0.89 -16.64 -11.64
N ASN A 174 -0.26 -17.26 -11.36
CA ASN A 174 -1.52 -16.93 -12.02
C ASN A 174 -1.96 -15.50 -11.70
N ASP A 175 -2.58 -14.85 -12.68
CA ASP A 175 -3.25 -13.57 -12.47
C ASP A 175 -4.51 -13.78 -11.63
N THR A 176 -4.60 -13.05 -10.52
CA THR A 176 -5.74 -13.07 -9.61
C THR A 176 -6.34 -11.67 -9.50
N ILE A 177 -7.57 -11.58 -8.99
CA ILE A 177 -8.23 -10.28 -8.74
C ILE A 177 -7.41 -9.49 -7.71
N GLU A 178 -6.86 -10.18 -6.72
CA GLU A 178 -6.03 -9.63 -5.66
C GLU A 178 -4.77 -8.98 -6.24
N LYS A 179 -4.05 -9.66 -7.15
CA LYS A 179 -2.88 -9.07 -7.84
C LYS A 179 -3.23 -7.84 -8.65
N SER A 180 -4.41 -7.81 -9.29
CA SER A 180 -4.89 -6.63 -10.01
C SER A 180 -5.22 -5.47 -9.06
N ILE A 181 -5.76 -5.75 -7.87
CA ILE A 181 -6.01 -4.76 -6.81
C ILE A 181 -4.69 -4.15 -6.33
N GLU A 182 -3.68 -4.97 -6.05
CA GLU A 182 -2.34 -4.53 -5.67
C GLU A 182 -1.68 -3.66 -6.74
N ALA A 183 -1.67 -4.12 -8.00
CA ALA A 183 -1.09 -3.37 -9.11
C ALA A 183 -1.78 -2.01 -9.34
N ARG A 184 -3.08 -1.94 -9.06
CA ARG A 184 -3.84 -0.69 -9.15
C ARG A 184 -3.48 0.27 -8.01
N ALA A 185 -3.26 -0.23 -6.80
CA ALA A 185 -2.80 0.58 -5.67
C ALA A 185 -1.35 1.07 -5.87
N ASP A 186 -0.46 0.23 -6.41
CA ASP A 186 0.89 0.62 -6.83
C ASP A 186 0.86 1.72 -7.89
N ARG A 187 0.02 1.55 -8.91
CA ARG A 187 -0.17 2.57 -9.96
C ARG A 187 -0.69 3.87 -9.38
N PHE A 188 -1.63 3.84 -8.43
CA PHE A 188 -2.11 5.04 -7.74
C PHE A 188 -0.94 5.77 -7.08
N ALA A 189 -0.17 5.10 -6.24
CA ALA A 189 0.98 5.69 -5.56
C ALA A 189 1.99 6.31 -6.54
N SER A 190 2.35 5.58 -7.60
CA SER A 190 3.23 6.10 -8.65
C SER A 190 2.66 7.33 -9.36
N MET A 191 1.37 7.36 -9.66
CA MET A 191 0.76 8.50 -10.34
C MET A 191 0.72 9.74 -9.44
N GLU A 192 0.46 9.59 -8.15
CA GLU A 192 0.48 10.71 -7.20
C GLU A 192 1.88 11.31 -7.04
N ILE A 193 2.90 10.45 -6.89
CA ILE A 193 4.31 10.89 -6.90
C ILE A 193 4.63 11.61 -8.22
N LYS A 194 4.24 11.04 -9.36
CA LYS A 194 4.51 11.63 -10.69
C LYS A 194 3.86 13.00 -10.87
N LYS A 195 2.60 13.15 -10.44
CA LYS A 195 1.90 14.43 -10.46
C LYS A 195 2.60 15.45 -9.58
N ALA A 196 2.88 15.10 -8.32
CA ALA A 196 3.56 15.99 -7.37
C ALA A 196 4.97 16.40 -7.85
N PHE A 197 5.65 15.53 -8.62
CA PHE A 197 6.94 15.81 -9.25
C PHE A 197 6.86 16.76 -10.48
N THR A 198 5.71 17.35 -10.78
CA THR A 198 5.60 18.39 -11.81
C THR A 198 6.17 19.72 -11.29
N PRO A 199 7.07 20.41 -12.04
CA PRO A 199 7.61 21.70 -11.62
C PRO A 199 6.51 22.72 -11.29
N GLY A 200 6.61 23.35 -10.12
CA GLY A 200 5.63 24.33 -9.63
C GLY A 200 4.63 23.77 -8.61
N ASN A 201 4.55 22.45 -8.44
CA ASN A 201 3.76 21.84 -7.37
C ASN A 201 4.47 21.96 -6.02
N GLU A 202 3.70 22.17 -4.94
CA GLU A 202 4.23 22.28 -3.57
C GLU A 202 4.99 21.02 -3.14
N GLY A 203 4.49 19.84 -3.55
CA GLY A 203 5.09 18.54 -3.28
C GLY A 203 6.33 18.19 -4.12
N PHE A 204 6.82 19.08 -5.00
CA PHE A 204 7.88 18.74 -5.98
C PHE A 204 9.13 18.12 -5.36
N PHE A 205 9.70 18.74 -4.32
CA PHE A 205 10.93 18.23 -3.70
C PHE A 205 10.69 16.93 -2.92
N VAL A 206 9.51 16.78 -2.32
CA VAL A 206 9.15 15.55 -1.60
C VAL A 206 8.94 14.41 -2.58
N ALA A 207 8.20 14.63 -3.66
CA ALA A 207 8.03 13.67 -4.73
C ALA A 207 9.37 13.28 -5.38
N SER A 208 10.29 14.24 -5.57
CA SER A 208 11.66 13.98 -6.03
C SER A 208 12.42 13.06 -5.09
N SER A 209 12.24 13.25 -3.78
CA SER A 209 12.88 12.43 -2.75
C SER A 209 12.31 11.01 -2.76
N LEU A 210 10.99 10.86 -2.82
CA LEU A 210 10.34 9.54 -2.94
C LEU A 210 10.73 8.80 -4.22
N TRP A 211 10.84 9.51 -5.34
CA TRP A 211 11.27 8.91 -6.60
C TRP A 211 12.74 8.47 -6.55
N THR A 212 13.62 9.29 -5.98
CA THR A 212 15.01 8.91 -5.74
C THR A 212 15.07 7.65 -4.88
N GLU A 213 14.23 7.56 -3.86
CA GLU A 213 14.15 6.42 -2.96
C GLU A 213 13.75 5.12 -3.66
N LEU A 214 12.71 5.15 -4.52
CA LEU A 214 12.33 4.00 -5.35
C LEU A 214 13.45 3.55 -6.30
N SER A 215 14.21 4.52 -6.82
CA SER A 215 15.35 4.23 -7.68
C SER A 215 16.48 3.54 -6.92
N LYS A 216 16.79 4.00 -5.68
CA LYS A 216 17.76 3.35 -4.81
C LYS A 216 17.33 1.94 -4.42
N ILE A 217 16.06 1.72 -4.10
CA ILE A 217 15.56 0.38 -3.79
C ILE A 217 15.75 -0.54 -5.00
N SER A 218 15.35 -0.12 -6.20
CA SER A 218 15.53 -0.89 -7.44
C SER A 218 17.01 -1.25 -7.69
N TRP A 219 17.91 -0.30 -7.42
CA TRP A 219 19.35 -0.50 -7.53
C TRP A 219 19.89 -1.49 -6.49
N ASN A 220 19.52 -1.33 -5.21
CA ASN A 220 19.92 -2.23 -4.14
C ASN A 220 19.45 -3.66 -4.40
N GLN A 221 18.22 -3.85 -4.90
CA GLN A 221 17.71 -5.17 -5.30
C GLN A 221 18.51 -5.77 -6.46
N THR A 222 18.93 -4.95 -7.43
CA THR A 222 19.78 -5.41 -8.55
C THR A 222 21.16 -5.85 -8.06
N ILE A 223 21.77 -5.11 -7.12
CA ILE A 223 23.03 -5.48 -6.48
C ILE A 223 22.86 -6.78 -5.72
N ASP A 224 21.81 -6.90 -4.90
CA ASP A 224 21.54 -8.09 -4.10
C ASP A 224 21.42 -9.35 -4.98
N GLN A 225 20.65 -9.26 -6.07
CA GLN A 225 20.54 -10.32 -7.08
C GLN A 225 21.86 -10.67 -7.75
N THR A 226 22.74 -9.69 -7.96
CA THR A 226 24.00 -9.89 -8.67
C THR A 226 25.11 -10.43 -7.77
N ILE A 227 25.14 -10.05 -6.49
CA ILE A 227 26.23 -10.39 -5.56
C ILE A 227 25.81 -11.54 -4.63
N ASN A 228 24.70 -11.38 -3.93
CA ASN A 228 24.30 -12.31 -2.86
C ASN A 228 23.48 -13.46 -3.41
N ASN A 229 22.63 -13.15 -4.38
CA ASN A 229 21.72 -14.08 -5.02
C ASN A 229 22.14 -14.41 -6.45
N PHE A 230 23.44 -14.34 -6.76
CA PHE A 230 23.96 -14.69 -8.10
C PHE A 230 23.55 -16.11 -8.50
N GLY A 231 23.79 -17.07 -7.61
CA GLY A 231 23.41 -18.47 -7.81
C GLY A 231 21.91 -18.60 -8.02
N ALA A 232 21.11 -18.02 -7.11
CA ALA A 232 19.65 -18.01 -7.18
C ALA A 232 19.12 -17.38 -8.47
N SER A 233 19.73 -16.29 -8.96
CA SER A 233 19.37 -15.62 -10.21
C SER A 233 19.75 -16.45 -11.43
N ALA A 234 20.94 -17.07 -11.43
CA ALA A 234 21.37 -17.97 -12.49
C ALA A 234 20.44 -19.19 -12.59
N VAL A 235 20.10 -19.80 -11.45
CA VAL A 235 19.25 -20.98 -11.42
C VAL A 235 17.76 -20.69 -11.51
N GLY A 236 17.31 -19.43 -11.40
CA GLY A 236 15.88 -19.08 -11.41
C GLY A 236 15.13 -19.52 -10.15
N SER A 237 15.72 -19.30 -8.97
CA SER A 237 15.16 -19.73 -7.69
C SER A 237 13.79 -19.14 -7.43
N LYS A 238 12.84 -20.01 -7.09
CA LYS A 238 11.45 -19.63 -6.81
C LYS A 238 11.36 -18.64 -5.64
N ASN A 239 12.18 -18.79 -4.59
CA ASN A 239 12.18 -17.91 -3.41
C ASN A 239 12.45 -16.44 -3.75
N VAL A 240 13.08 -16.16 -4.89
CA VAL A 240 13.47 -14.80 -5.33
C VAL A 240 12.50 -14.24 -6.36
N PHE A 241 12.11 -15.04 -7.35
CA PHE A 241 11.38 -14.55 -8.54
C PHE A 241 9.89 -14.84 -8.53
N TRP A 242 9.44 -15.76 -7.68
CA TRP A 242 8.04 -16.18 -7.64
C TRP A 242 7.29 -15.47 -6.51
N ASP A 243 5.96 -15.51 -6.57
CA ASP A 243 5.09 -14.84 -5.60
C ASP A 243 4.94 -15.74 -4.36
N ASN A 244 5.37 -15.27 -3.18
CA ASN A 244 5.32 -16.06 -1.93
C ASN A 244 3.89 -16.21 -1.35
N SER A 245 2.87 -15.74 -2.07
CA SER A 245 1.46 -15.86 -1.69
C SER A 245 0.54 -15.67 -2.91
N ASN A 246 -0.72 -16.09 -2.78
CA ASN A 246 -1.76 -15.85 -3.79
C ASN A 246 -2.21 -14.37 -3.86
N SER A 247 -2.00 -13.60 -2.80
CA SER A 247 -2.58 -12.27 -2.61
C SER A 247 -1.72 -11.13 -3.13
N HIS A 248 -0.41 -11.33 -3.25
CA HIS A 248 0.51 -10.26 -3.66
C HIS A 248 1.51 -10.77 -4.68
N GLN A 249 1.76 -9.93 -5.69
CA GLN A 249 2.94 -10.10 -6.54
C GLN A 249 4.22 -9.93 -5.71
N ASN A 250 5.30 -10.54 -6.19
CA ASN A 250 6.64 -10.36 -5.65
C ASN A 250 6.99 -8.87 -5.48
N ILE A 251 7.44 -8.50 -4.29
CA ILE A 251 7.68 -7.10 -3.91
C ILE A 251 8.73 -6.42 -4.80
N VAL A 252 9.75 -7.16 -5.25
CA VAL A 252 10.78 -6.63 -6.15
C VAL A 252 10.16 -6.25 -7.49
N LEU A 253 9.35 -7.15 -8.07
CA LEU A 253 8.66 -6.89 -9.33
C LEU A 253 7.72 -5.67 -9.23
N ARG A 254 6.97 -5.56 -8.12
CA ARG A 254 6.09 -4.41 -7.87
C ARG A 254 6.87 -3.09 -7.84
N ILE A 255 8.02 -3.05 -7.17
CA ILE A 255 8.87 -1.86 -7.09
C ILE A 255 9.47 -1.50 -8.45
N LEU A 256 9.91 -2.50 -9.23
CA LEU A 256 10.39 -2.27 -10.59
C LEU A 256 9.30 -1.65 -11.47
N HIS A 257 8.06 -2.16 -11.38
CA HIS A 257 6.91 -1.56 -12.07
C HIS A 257 6.64 -0.13 -11.59
N MET A 258 6.61 0.13 -10.28
CA MET A 258 6.41 1.47 -9.74
C MET A 258 7.47 2.46 -10.24
N ASN A 259 8.74 2.05 -10.26
CA ASN A 259 9.84 2.87 -10.75
C ASN A 259 9.71 3.15 -12.26
N HIS A 260 9.34 2.14 -13.06
CA HIS A 260 9.08 2.33 -14.49
C HIS A 260 7.88 3.26 -14.76
N LEU A 261 6.80 3.17 -13.99
CA LEU A 261 5.64 4.06 -14.13
C LEU A 261 5.99 5.53 -13.89
N LEU A 262 6.87 5.78 -12.91
CA LEU A 262 7.39 7.12 -12.62
C LEU A 262 8.21 7.65 -13.79
N ASN A 263 9.23 6.90 -14.21
CA ASN A 263 10.12 7.28 -15.28
C ASN A 263 10.31 6.12 -16.28
N PRO A 264 9.45 6.04 -17.31
CA PRO A 264 9.52 4.97 -18.29
C PRO A 264 10.77 5.19 -19.16
N THR A 265 11.74 4.30 -19.01
CA THR A 265 13.00 4.29 -19.76
C THR A 265 13.25 2.88 -20.27
N GLU A 266 14.09 2.75 -21.29
CA GLU A 266 14.53 1.43 -21.78
C GLU A 266 15.20 0.63 -20.65
N SER A 267 16.01 1.29 -19.81
CA SER A 267 16.68 0.65 -18.67
C SER A 267 15.68 0.12 -17.63
N SER A 268 14.66 0.91 -17.26
CA SER A 268 13.66 0.46 -16.28
C SER A 268 12.78 -0.67 -16.83
N GLN A 269 12.47 -0.66 -18.13
CA GLN A 269 11.78 -1.77 -18.79
C GLN A 269 12.66 -3.04 -18.84
N ALA A 270 13.94 -2.91 -19.18
CA ALA A 270 14.86 -4.04 -19.25
C ALA A 270 15.04 -4.75 -17.91
N LEU A 271 14.95 -4.03 -16.78
CA LEU A 271 14.96 -4.64 -15.44
C LEU A 271 13.71 -5.49 -15.19
N ILE A 272 12.52 -5.01 -15.60
CA ILE A 272 11.26 -5.76 -15.53
C ILE A 272 11.34 -6.99 -16.44
N ASP A 273 11.73 -6.80 -17.70
CA ASP A 273 11.82 -7.89 -18.68
C ASP A 273 12.79 -8.98 -18.23
N ARG A 274 13.94 -8.59 -17.67
CA ARG A 274 14.90 -9.54 -17.09
C ARG A 274 14.30 -10.30 -15.91
N PHE A 275 13.57 -9.64 -15.03
CA PHE A 275 12.92 -10.30 -13.89
C PHE A 275 11.89 -11.33 -14.38
N LEU A 276 11.06 -10.95 -15.35
CA LEU A 276 10.02 -11.82 -15.92
C LEU A 276 10.63 -12.98 -16.72
N ASP A 277 11.68 -12.75 -17.51
CA ASP A 277 12.38 -13.82 -18.24
C ASP A 277 12.94 -14.90 -17.29
N ILE A 278 13.57 -14.49 -16.18
CA ILE A 278 14.05 -15.43 -15.16
C ILE A 278 12.89 -16.16 -14.49
N ARG A 279 11.81 -15.45 -14.15
CA ARG A 279 10.60 -16.01 -13.55
C ARG A 279 9.94 -17.05 -14.44
N ASP A 280 9.78 -16.75 -15.72
CA ASP A 280 9.09 -17.57 -16.72
C ASP A 280 9.91 -18.80 -17.14
N ARG A 281 11.23 -18.65 -17.25
CA ARG A 281 12.15 -19.78 -17.45
C ARG A 281 12.04 -20.80 -16.31
N GLY A 282 11.75 -20.34 -15.10
CA GLY A 282 11.67 -21.16 -13.90
C GLY A 282 13.02 -21.74 -13.48
N PRO A 283 13.04 -22.60 -12.44
CA PRO A 283 14.28 -23.15 -11.93
C PRO A 283 14.93 -24.14 -12.91
N LEU A 284 16.26 -24.07 -13.07
CA LEU A 284 17.02 -25.05 -13.85
C LEU A 284 16.97 -26.44 -13.16
N GLU A 285 16.22 -27.40 -13.73
CA GLU A 285 15.93 -28.71 -13.12
C GLU A 285 17.18 -29.51 -12.69
N VAL A 286 18.29 -29.38 -13.41
CA VAL A 286 19.53 -30.15 -13.15
C VAL A 286 20.25 -29.67 -11.88
N LEU A 287 20.12 -28.39 -11.52
CA LEU A 287 20.76 -27.80 -10.35
C LEU A 287 19.81 -27.74 -9.14
N TYR A 288 18.50 -27.68 -9.38
CA TYR A 288 17.50 -27.57 -8.31
C TYR A 288 17.39 -28.83 -7.44
N LYS A 289 17.66 -30.02 -7.99
CA LYS A 289 17.68 -31.27 -7.20
C LYS A 289 18.82 -31.31 -6.16
N ALA A 290 19.95 -30.68 -6.44
CA ALA A 290 21.07 -30.64 -5.50
C ALA A 290 20.83 -29.69 -4.32
N ASP A 291 19.94 -28.70 -4.46
CA ASP A 291 19.59 -27.74 -3.40
C ASP A 291 18.60 -28.37 -2.40
N GLN A 292 17.60 -29.13 -2.88
CA GLN A 292 16.65 -29.84 -2.01
C GLN A 292 17.28 -31.01 -1.23
N ASP A 293 18.37 -31.60 -1.73
CA ASP A 293 19.09 -32.68 -1.06
C ASP A 293 20.08 -32.16 0.02
N ASN A 294 20.27 -30.84 0.16
CA ASN A 294 21.16 -30.21 1.14
C ASN A 294 20.44 -29.53 2.32
N ASP A 295 19.11 -29.58 2.38
CA ASP A 295 18.32 -29.21 3.57
C ASP A 295 18.32 -30.35 4.62
N ILE A 296 19.52 -30.75 5.09
CA ILE A 296 19.75 -31.60 6.29
C ILE A 296 20.45 -30.78 7.37
#